data_AF-A0A939U3C4-F1
#
_entry.id   AF-A0A939U3C4-F1
#
_cell.length_a   1.000
_cell.length_b   1.000
_cell.length_c   1.000
_cell.angle_alpha   90.00
_cell.angle_beta   90.00
_cell.angle_gamma   90.00
#
_symmetry.space_group_name_H-M   'P 1'
#
loop_
_entity.id
_entity.type
_entity.pdbx_description
1 polymer ?
#
loop_
_entity_poly.entity_id
_entity_poly.type
_entity_poly.pdbx_seq_one_letter_code
_entity_poly.pdbx_strand_id
1 'polypeptide(L)'
;MEEIRANGGEPQIPQVLADFLDAETVEEKHRILEEHAGEVDEHMVLNMEISLDIVSDGKQSLDDRIGYILYYLRTRSRFEGTRLRF
;
A
#
# COMPACT_ATOMS: atom_id res chain seq x y z
N MET A 1 19.15 17.20 36.75
CA MET A 1 18.20 16.14 36.39
C MET A 1 17.53 16.61 35.11
N GLU A 2 17.79 15.91 34.01
CA GLU A 2 17.22 16.25 32.71
C GLU A 2 15.89 15.50 32.58
N GLU A 3 14.80 16.25 32.47
CA GLU A 3 13.46 15.68 32.30
C GLU A 3 13.38 14.99 30.93
N ILE A 4 13.22 13.66 30.95
CA ILE A 4 12.84 12.89 29.77
C ILE A 4 11.40 13.28 29.44
N ARG A 5 11.23 14.23 28.52
CA ARG A 5 9.94 14.49 27.90
C ARG A 5 9.57 13.26 27.06
N ALA A 6 8.67 12.44 27.57
CA ALA A 6 7.96 11.45 26.78
C ALA A 6 7.21 12.21 25.66
N ASN A 7 7.75 12.17 24.45
CA ASN A 7 7.11 12.75 23.29
C ASN A 7 5.94 11.84 22.92
N GLY A 8 4.73 12.18 23.38
CA GLY A 8 3.48 11.51 23.02
C GLY A 8 3.05 11.84 21.60
N GLY A 9 3.93 11.62 20.62
CA GLY A 9 3.63 11.82 19.20
C GLY A 9 2.82 10.65 18.67
N GLU A 10 1.69 10.94 18.02
CA GLU A 10 0.94 9.95 17.24
C GLU A 10 1.89 9.26 16.24
N PRO A 11 1.71 7.95 15.97
CA PRO A 11 2.50 7.28 14.96
C PRO A 11 2.36 8.02 13.62
N GLN A 12 3.46 8.61 13.14
CA GLN A 12 3.47 9.27 11.84
C GLN A 12 3.33 8.20 10.76
N ILE A 13 2.18 8.18 10.09
CA ILE A 13 1.95 7.30 8.94
C ILE A 13 2.83 7.83 7.79
N PRO A 14 3.66 6.99 7.15
CA PRO A 14 4.41 7.40 5.96
C PRO A 14 3.46 7.96 4.89
N GLN A 15 3.80 9.10 4.29
CA GLN A 15 2.90 9.80 3.36
C GLN A 15 2.47 8.92 2.18
N VAL A 16 3.39 8.12 1.63
CA VAL A 16 3.11 7.17 0.54
C VAL A 16 2.03 6.15 0.94
N LEU A 17 2.04 5.68 2.20
CA LEU A 17 1.01 4.77 2.70
C LEU A 17 -0.33 5.49 2.89
N ALA A 18 -0.32 6.72 3.41
CA ALA A 18 -1.53 7.52 3.54
C ALA A 18 -2.18 7.79 2.17
N ASP A 19 -1.39 8.27 1.19
CA ASP A 19 -1.85 8.55 -0.17
C ASP A 19 -2.40 7.28 -0.83
N PHE A 20 -1.70 6.15 -0.66
CA PHE A 20 -2.17 4.87 -1.19
C PHE A 20 -3.52 4.47 -0.60
N LEU A 21 -3.71 4.62 0.72
CA LEU A 21 -4.96 4.25 1.39
C LEU A 21 -6.11 5.19 0.99
N ASP A 22 -5.84 6.48 0.87
CA ASP A 22 -6.81 7.52 0.50
C ASP A 22 -7.22 7.49 -0.98
N ALA A 23 -6.41 6.89 -1.87
CA ALA A 23 -6.74 6.78 -3.28
C ALA A 23 -8.08 6.06 -3.52
N GLU A 24 -8.95 6.68 -4.33
CA GLU A 24 -10.31 6.23 -4.60
C GLU A 24 -10.37 5.15 -5.69
N THR A 25 -9.37 5.13 -6.58
CA THR A 25 -9.31 4.20 -7.70
C THR A 25 -8.14 3.23 -7.62
N VAL A 26 -8.32 2.05 -8.21
CA VAL A 26 -7.27 1.03 -8.32
C VAL A 26 -6.09 1.54 -9.15
N GLU A 27 -6.37 2.37 -10.16
CA GLU A 27 -5.38 3.03 -11.01
C GLU A 27 -4.51 4.02 -10.23
N GLU A 28 -5.10 4.84 -9.35
CA GLU A 28 -4.36 5.75 -8.48
C GLU A 28 -3.49 4.99 -7.49
N LYS A 29 -4.03 3.93 -6.86
CA LYS A 29 -3.25 3.04 -5.98
C LYS A 29 -2.05 2.43 -6.72
N HIS A 30 -2.24 1.98 -7.97
CA HIS A 30 -1.16 1.43 -8.79
C HIS A 30 -0.09 2.48 -9.06
N ARG A 31 -0.51 3.69 -9.47
CA ARG A 31 0.39 4.78 -9.80
C ARG A 31 1.24 5.21 -8.61
N ILE A 32 0.61 5.38 -7.43
CA ILE A 32 1.31 5.75 -6.19
C ILE A 32 2.39 4.71 -5.85
N LEU A 33 2.01 3.42 -5.88
CA LEU A 33 2.96 2.35 -5.57
C LEU A 33 4.08 2.22 -6.60
N GLU A 34 3.79 2.42 -7.89
CA GLU A 34 4.79 2.35 -8.96
C GLU A 34 5.81 3.50 -8.88
N GLU A 35 5.34 4.73 -8.62
CA GLU A 35 6.19 5.93 -8.52
C GLU A 35 7.08 5.89 -7.25
N HIS A 36 6.59 5.30 -6.16
CA HIS A 36 7.25 5.30 -4.85
C HIS A 36 7.77 3.93 -4.39
N ALA A 37 7.87 2.94 -5.27
CA ALA A 37 8.24 1.56 -4.90
C ALA A 37 9.55 1.48 -4.08
N GLY A 38 10.52 2.35 -4.34
CA GLY A 38 11.80 2.41 -3.61
C GLY A 38 11.73 3.00 -2.20
N GLU A 39 10.59 3.57 -1.80
CA GLU A 39 10.36 4.20 -0.49
C GLU A 39 9.48 3.33 0.44
N VAL A 40 8.95 2.23 -0.08
CA VAL A 40 8.02 1.35 0.61
C VAL A 40 8.79 0.30 1.42
N ASP A 41 8.47 0.18 2.71
CA ASP A 41 9.03 -0.84 3.58
C ASP A 41 8.07 -2.02 3.84
N GLU A 42 8.55 -3.04 4.56
CA GLU A 42 7.78 -4.25 4.91
C GLU A 42 6.48 -3.95 5.66
N HIS A 43 6.47 -2.92 6.51
CA HIS A 43 5.30 -2.54 7.29
C HIS A 43 4.26 -1.87 6.38
N MET A 44 4.70 -1.00 5.47
CA MET A 44 3.85 -0.35 4.49
C MET A 44 3.22 -1.38 3.54
N VAL A 45 4.00 -2.31 2.97
CA VAL A 45 3.48 -3.38 2.11
C VAL A 45 2.43 -4.22 2.83
N LEU A 46 2.67 -4.59 4.09
CA LEU A 46 1.69 -5.36 4.85
C LEU A 46 0.35 -4.63 4.98
N ASN A 47 0.37 -3.33 5.29
CA ASN A 47 -0.86 -2.53 5.38
C ASN A 47 -1.55 -2.39 4.02
N MET A 48 -0.79 -2.26 2.93
CA MET A 48 -1.33 -2.24 1.57
C MET A 48 -2.00 -3.57 1.22
N GLU A 49 -1.35 -4.72 1.48
CA GLU A 49 -1.92 -6.05 1.25
C GLU A 49 -3.23 -6.25 2.01
N ILE A 50 -3.25 -5.89 3.30
CA ILE A 50 -4.45 -5.96 4.14
C ILE A 50 -5.57 -5.11 3.55
N SER A 51 -5.27 -3.88 3.11
CA SER A 51 -6.27 -3.00 2.50
C SER A 51 -6.84 -3.51 1.16
N LEU A 52 -6.13 -4.43 0.49
CA LEU A 52 -6.51 -5.03 -0.78
C LEU A 52 -7.07 -6.45 -0.66
N ASP A 53 -7.26 -6.95 0.57
CA ASP A 53 -7.62 -8.35 0.85
C ASP A 53 -6.65 -9.37 0.22
N ILE A 54 -5.36 -9.02 0.15
CA ILE A 54 -4.29 -9.90 -0.32
C ILE A 54 -3.71 -10.66 0.87
N VAL A 55 -3.59 -11.99 0.74
CA VAL A 55 -2.94 -12.85 1.74
C VAL A 55 -1.60 -13.31 1.20
N SER A 56 -0.51 -12.75 1.74
CA SER A 56 0.85 -13.16 1.43
C SER A 56 1.30 -14.32 2.32
N ASP A 57 2.11 -15.24 1.78
CA ASP A 57 2.54 -16.46 2.47
C ASP A 57 3.78 -16.26 3.39
N GLY A 58 4.23 -15.01 3.52
CA GLY A 58 5.35 -14.59 4.39
C GLY A 58 6.73 -15.07 3.93
N LYS A 59 6.84 -15.74 2.78
CA LYS A 59 8.12 -16.25 2.24
C LYS A 59 8.69 -15.41 1.11
N GLN A 60 7.91 -14.44 0.64
CA GLN A 60 8.26 -13.57 -0.47
C GLN A 60 9.14 -12.41 0.00
N SER A 61 10.05 -11.97 -0.86
CA SER A 61 10.81 -10.75 -0.61
C SER A 61 9.91 -9.52 -0.70
N LEU A 62 10.35 -8.40 -0.13
CA LEU A 62 9.67 -7.11 -0.26
C LEU A 62 9.35 -6.77 -1.72
N ASP A 63 10.33 -6.91 -2.61
CA ASP A 63 10.19 -6.62 -4.04
C ASP A 63 9.16 -7.54 -4.72
N ASP A 64 9.14 -8.83 -4.35
CA ASP A 64 8.16 -9.78 -4.87
C ASP A 64 6.73 -9.39 -4.46
N ARG A 65 6.56 -8.94 -3.21
CA ARG A 65 5.26 -8.51 -2.66
C ARG A 65 4.79 -7.22 -3.31
N ILE A 66 5.68 -6.23 -3.46
CA ILE A 66 5.39 -4.99 -4.21
C ILE A 66 4.98 -5.34 -5.65
N GLY A 67 5.75 -6.20 -6.32
CA GLY A 67 5.45 -6.67 -7.67
C GLY A 67 4.09 -7.37 -7.78
N TYR A 68 3.74 -8.18 -6.78
CA TYR A 68 2.44 -8.84 -6.70
C TYR A 68 1.29 -7.84 -6.56
N ILE A 69 1.41 -6.83 -5.70
CA ILE A 69 0.40 -5.77 -5.54
C ILE A 69 0.21 -5.00 -6.85
N LEU A 70 1.31 -4.60 -7.52
CA LEU A 70 1.23 -3.91 -8.81
C LEU A 70 0.52 -4.76 -9.88
N TYR A 71 0.87 -6.05 -9.97
CA TYR A 71 0.20 -6.99 -10.88
C TYR A 71 -1.30 -7.13 -10.56
N TYR A 72 -1.65 -7.24 -9.28
CA TYR A 72 -3.02 -7.34 -8.80
C TYR A 72 -3.83 -6.10 -9.19
N LEU A 73 -3.33 -4.91 -8.86
CA LEU A 73 -3.99 -3.63 -9.17
C LEU A 73 -4.18 -3.45 -10.68
N ARG A 74 -3.14 -3.74 -11.48
CA ARG A 74 -3.23 -3.69 -12.96
C ARG A 74 -4.28 -4.65 -13.51
N THR A 75 -4.40 -5.84 -12.93
CA THR A 75 -5.39 -6.84 -13.34
C THR A 75 -6.80 -6.37 -12.98
N ARG A 76 -6.99 -5.83 -11.78
CA ARG A 76 -8.29 -5.37 -11.28
C ARG A 76 -8.81 -4.14 -12.02
N SER A 77 -7.94 -3.19 -12.37
CA SER A 77 -8.26 -2.05 -13.25
C SER A 77 -8.94 -2.48 -14.57
N ARG A 78 -8.47 -3.58 -15.17
CA ARG A 78 -9.05 -4.13 -16.42
C ARG A 78 -10.47 -4.69 -16.26
N PHE A 79 -10.88 -5.06 -15.05
CA PHE A 79 -12.20 -5.64 -14.78
C PHE A 79 -13.19 -4.64 -14.16
N GLU A 80 -12.72 -3.62 -13.45
CA GLU A 80 -13.59 -2.58 -12.88
C GLU A 80 -14.11 -1.60 -13.95
N GLY A 81 -13.39 -1.40 -15.06
CA GLY A 81 -13.90 -0.71 -16.25
C GLY A 81 -15.04 -1.46 -16.97
N THR A 82 -15.26 -2.74 -16.63
CA THR A 82 -16.24 -3.62 -17.24
C THR A 82 -17.33 -4.05 -16.27
N ARG A 83 -17.56 -3.27 -15.18
CA ARG A 83 -18.77 -3.44 -14.36
C ARG A 83 -19.98 -3.40 -15.29
N LEU A 84 -20.61 -4.57 -15.51
CA LEU A 84 -21.89 -4.66 -16.20
C LEU A 84 -22.86 -3.76 -15.44
N ARG A 85 -23.18 -2.63 -16.08
CA ARG A 85 -24.35 -1.84 -15.72
C ARG A 85 -25.55 -2.70 -16.10
N PHE A 86 -26.12 -3.40 -15.12
CA PHE A 86 -27.46 -3.96 -15.22
C PHE A 86 -28.48 -2.92 -14.77
#